data_AF-A0A261CJM7-F1
#
_entry.id   AF-A0A261CJM7-F1
#
_cell.length_a   1.000
_cell.length_b   1.000
_cell.length_c   1.000
_cell.angle_alpha   90.00
_cell.angle_beta   90.00
_cell.angle_gamma   90.00
#
_symmetry.space_group_name_H-M   'P 1'
#
loop_
_entity.id
_entity.type
_entity.pdbx_description
1 polymer ?
#
loop_
_entity_poly.entity_id
_entity_poly.type
_entity_poly.pdbx_seq_one_letter_code
_entity_poly.pdbx_strand_id
1 'polypeptide(L)'
;MSRIAKLIGQMCWRNSRHIDYRFDVQMCKEPFIAFTNGKRRWLYAITTNLDKSENRMNWRNTELMYKYYENRIKGMKDWFQVIQKTLNATLPFVMIDNDEYRTQNKMLINWIRTQTPSVEKFVIYSSTIADDDLTYILNTMTINWGLYLYVKLSDQFTINFPRTLTRFYVHHGEWITMVQLLSIPALSITIVHSSLTPQELKAFFELWINVKYHKQLQYFDIVLQSEQHLEAIRSITQTPIDKKGSWYLDNGFFKDIVQGGNEIKRKDGATAFLGLFDSSNFEFGILRFCLYSTEFNIALNA
;
A
#
# COMPACT_ATOMS: atom_id res chain seq x y z
N MET A 1 32.43 20.11 -0.07
CA MET A 1 30.98 19.86 0.07
C MET A 1 30.32 19.99 -1.30
N SER A 2 29.63 18.97 -1.80
CA SER A 2 29.01 19.01 -3.14
C SER A 2 27.92 20.10 -3.20
N ARG A 3 27.65 20.66 -4.39
CA ARG A 3 26.54 21.63 -4.61
C ARG A 3 25.20 21.08 -4.11
N ILE A 4 25.03 19.75 -4.19
CA ILE A 4 23.88 19.01 -3.69
C ILE A 4 23.80 19.02 -2.16
N ALA A 5 24.91 18.72 -1.47
CA ALA A 5 24.96 18.75 0.00
C ALA A 5 24.67 20.16 0.56
N LYS A 6 25.12 21.21 -0.13
CA LYS A 6 24.77 22.61 0.21
C LYS A 6 23.26 22.87 0.06
N LEU A 7 22.64 22.36 -1.00
CA LEU A 7 21.21 22.53 -1.26
C LEU A 7 20.36 21.83 -0.19
N ILE A 8 20.70 20.57 0.14
CA ILE A 8 20.06 19.82 1.22
C ILE A 8 20.26 20.55 2.55
N GLY A 9 21.49 20.99 2.84
CA GLY A 9 21.79 21.78 4.04
C GLY A 9 20.95 23.05 4.16
N GLN A 10 20.74 23.80 3.08
CA GLN A 10 19.88 24.99 3.07
C GLN A 10 18.41 24.67 3.35
N MET A 11 17.93 23.51 2.90
CA MET A 11 16.55 23.08 3.10
C MET A 11 16.32 22.57 4.53
N CYS A 12 17.32 21.89 5.10
CA CYS A 12 17.27 21.37 6.46
C CYS A 12 17.49 22.45 7.53
N TRP A 13 18.41 23.38 7.29
CA TRP A 13 18.79 24.41 8.26
C TRP A 13 17.65 25.38 8.59
N ARG A 14 16.72 25.59 7.65
CA ARG A 14 15.54 26.44 7.87
C ARG A 14 14.56 25.91 8.93
N ASN A 15 14.69 24.67 9.40
CA ASN A 15 13.65 24.00 10.20
C ASN A 15 14.13 23.17 11.43
N SER A 16 15.39 23.24 11.89
CA SER A 16 15.84 22.42 13.04
C SER A 16 15.32 22.98 14.38
N ARG A 17 14.82 22.18 15.34
CA ARG A 17 15.53 21.09 16.06
C ARG A 17 14.56 19.95 16.39
N HIS A 18 15.03 18.70 16.25
CA HIS A 18 14.31 17.41 16.24
C HIS A 18 13.63 17.09 14.90
N ILE A 19 14.37 16.49 13.96
CA ILE A 19 13.79 16.07 12.67
C ILE A 19 14.12 14.62 12.37
N ASP A 20 13.10 13.77 12.37
CA ASP A 20 13.11 12.46 11.73
C ASP A 20 12.79 12.65 10.23
N TYR A 21 13.80 12.54 9.38
CA TYR A 21 13.63 12.58 7.93
C TYR A 21 13.32 11.18 7.39
N ARG A 22 12.30 11.09 6.55
CA ARG A 22 11.99 9.90 5.75
C ARG A 22 12.28 10.18 4.29
N PHE A 23 12.75 9.19 3.54
CA PHE A 23 12.91 9.33 2.10
C PHE A 23 12.42 8.12 1.32
N ASP A 24 11.98 8.36 0.09
CA ASP A 24 11.37 7.36 -0.77
C ASP A 24 12.10 7.31 -2.11
N VAL A 25 12.25 6.12 -2.67
CA VAL A 25 12.81 5.92 -4.01
C VAL A 25 11.72 5.44 -4.94
N GLN A 26 11.52 6.15 -6.05
CA GLN A 26 10.57 5.74 -7.08
C GLN A 26 11.27 5.60 -8.42
N MET A 27 11.26 4.38 -8.94
CA MET A 27 11.86 4.01 -10.22
C MET A 27 10.74 3.92 -11.26
N CYS A 28 10.35 5.09 -11.78
CA CYS A 28 9.41 5.26 -12.88
C CYS A 28 10.08 6.00 -14.05
N LYS A 29 9.32 6.35 -15.08
CA LYS A 29 9.80 7.05 -16.29
C LYS A 29 10.81 8.16 -15.97
N GLU A 30 10.46 9.08 -15.08
CA GLU A 30 11.40 10.05 -14.51
C GLU A 30 11.62 9.69 -13.04
N PRO A 31 12.65 8.87 -12.72
CA PRO A 31 12.82 8.36 -11.38
C PRO A 31 13.16 9.51 -10.44
N PHE A 32 12.74 9.39 -9.19
CA PHE A 32 12.97 10.44 -8.22
C PHE A 32 13.23 9.89 -6.84
N ILE A 33 13.89 10.73 -6.05
CA ILE A 33 13.96 10.56 -4.62
C ILE A 33 13.10 11.64 -3.97
N ALA A 34 12.22 11.23 -3.09
CA ALA A 34 11.45 12.14 -2.27
C ALA A 34 11.99 12.13 -0.84
N PHE A 35 11.93 13.26 -0.15
CA PHE A 35 12.14 13.31 1.29
C PHE A 35 11.02 14.10 1.94
N THR A 36 10.67 13.72 3.16
CA THR A 36 9.53 14.26 3.88
C THR A 36 9.94 14.60 5.31
N ASN A 37 9.49 15.78 5.76
CA ASN A 37 9.57 16.22 7.14
C ASN A 37 8.21 16.84 7.52
N GLY A 38 7.51 16.21 8.45
CA GLY A 38 6.15 16.59 8.83
C GLY A 38 5.23 16.64 7.60
N LYS A 39 4.65 17.80 7.33
CA LYS A 39 3.74 18.02 6.19
C LYS A 39 4.47 18.40 4.90
N ARG A 40 5.77 18.69 4.93
CA ARG A 40 6.54 19.14 3.75
C ARG A 40 7.19 17.96 3.05
N ARG A 41 7.12 17.96 1.72
CA ARG A 41 7.71 16.95 0.86
C ARG A 41 8.49 17.60 -0.27
N TRP A 42 9.61 17.01 -0.61
CA TRP A 42 10.49 17.51 -1.67
C TRP A 42 10.90 16.34 -2.55
N LEU A 43 10.83 16.54 -3.87
CA LEU A 43 11.10 15.53 -4.88
C LEU A 43 12.28 16.01 -5.74
N TYR A 44 13.25 15.13 -5.93
CA TYR A 44 14.32 15.31 -6.90
C TYR A 44 14.14 14.32 -8.02
N ALA A 45 13.55 14.77 -9.12
CA ALA A 45 13.40 13.95 -10.32
C ALA A 45 14.67 14.03 -11.17
N ILE A 46 15.10 12.87 -11.63
CA ILE A 46 16.27 12.73 -12.48
C ILE A 46 15.78 12.66 -13.92
N THR A 47 16.32 13.56 -14.73
CA THR A 47 15.96 13.67 -16.13
C THR A 47 17.20 13.54 -17.01
N THR A 48 17.02 13.00 -18.20
CA THR A 48 18.04 12.98 -19.26
C THR A 48 17.85 14.13 -20.24
N ASN A 49 16.87 15.00 -20.01
CA ASN A 49 16.64 16.21 -20.79
C ASN A 49 17.35 17.39 -20.11
N LEU A 50 18.38 17.94 -20.76
CA LEU A 50 19.16 19.05 -20.23
C LEU A 50 18.34 20.32 -20.04
N ASP A 51 17.38 20.60 -20.93
CA ASP A 51 16.52 21.78 -20.89
C ASP A 51 15.54 21.74 -19.72
N LYS A 52 15.23 20.52 -19.23
CA LYS A 52 14.44 20.34 -18.00
C LYS A 52 15.27 20.55 -16.73
N SER A 53 16.59 20.55 -16.81
CA SER A 53 17.44 20.64 -15.62
C SER A 53 17.18 21.92 -14.84
N GLU A 54 17.20 21.83 -13.52
CA GLU A 54 16.95 22.95 -12.60
C GLU A 54 15.52 23.51 -12.61
N ASN A 55 14.64 23.03 -13.49
CA ASN A 55 13.22 23.41 -13.46
C ASN A 55 12.58 22.99 -12.13
N ARG A 56 11.70 23.85 -11.62
CA ARG A 56 11.02 23.67 -10.35
C ARG A 56 9.52 23.75 -10.52
N MET A 57 8.82 22.92 -9.76
CA MET A 57 7.38 23.00 -9.59
C MET A 57 7.06 23.00 -8.11
N ASN A 58 6.21 23.91 -7.68
CA ASN A 58 5.81 24.03 -6.29
C ASN A 58 4.30 23.83 -6.18
N TRP A 59 3.92 22.95 -5.28
CA TRP A 59 2.56 22.77 -4.78
C TRP A 59 2.52 23.14 -3.30
N ARG A 60 1.32 23.16 -2.70
CA ARG A 60 1.08 23.62 -1.32
C ARG A 60 2.11 23.10 -0.30
N ASN A 61 2.42 21.82 -0.38
CA ASN A 61 3.29 21.13 0.57
C ASN A 61 4.43 20.34 -0.12
N THR A 62 4.53 20.44 -1.45
CA THR A 62 5.40 19.61 -2.26
C THR A 62 6.23 20.48 -3.19
N GLU A 63 7.54 20.30 -3.19
CA GLU A 63 8.43 20.97 -4.16
C GLU A 63 9.12 19.91 -5.01
N LEU A 64 9.06 20.05 -6.32
CA LEU A 64 9.77 19.19 -7.27
C LEU A 64 10.89 19.99 -7.93
N MET A 65 12.06 19.37 -8.03
CA MET A 65 13.20 19.89 -8.78
C MET A 65 13.73 18.82 -9.73
N TYR A 66 13.91 19.19 -10.98
CA TYR A 66 14.54 18.33 -11.97
C TYR A 66 16.06 18.50 -11.94
N LYS A 67 16.78 17.39 -12.05
CA LYS A 67 18.24 17.37 -12.20
C LYS A 67 18.65 16.53 -13.39
N TYR A 68 19.42 17.14 -14.27
CA TYR A 68 20.01 16.42 -15.38
C TYR A 68 21.08 15.44 -14.91
N TYR A 69 20.98 14.22 -15.42
CA TYR A 69 22.05 13.22 -15.43
C TYR A 69 22.03 12.50 -16.78
N GLU A 70 23.21 12.23 -17.34
CA GLU A 70 23.34 11.41 -18.55
C GLU A 70 22.73 10.01 -18.35
N ASN A 71 22.85 9.47 -17.13
CA ASN A 71 22.30 8.17 -16.75
C ASN A 71 21.40 8.31 -15.52
N ARG A 72 20.12 7.93 -15.67
CA ARG A 72 19.10 8.07 -14.61
C ARG A 72 19.42 7.25 -13.36
N ILE A 73 19.89 6.01 -13.54
CA ILE A 73 20.27 5.13 -12.42
C ILE A 73 21.44 5.73 -11.66
N LYS A 74 22.46 6.21 -12.36
CA LYS A 74 23.62 6.84 -11.71
C LYS A 74 23.17 8.04 -10.86
N GLY A 75 22.36 8.93 -11.43
CA GLY A 75 21.84 10.08 -10.69
C GLY A 75 21.02 9.70 -9.46
N MET A 76 20.23 8.63 -9.55
CA MET A 76 19.44 8.12 -8.43
C MET A 76 20.34 7.57 -7.33
N LYS A 77 21.34 6.75 -7.68
CA LYS A 77 22.32 6.21 -6.70
C LYS A 77 23.10 7.33 -6.02
N ASP A 78 23.53 8.34 -6.77
CA ASP A 78 24.28 9.49 -6.23
C ASP A 78 23.42 10.25 -5.19
N TRP A 79 22.18 10.61 -5.55
CA TRP A 79 21.28 11.32 -4.65
C TRP A 79 20.89 10.52 -3.41
N PHE A 80 20.66 9.21 -3.58
CA PHE A 80 20.39 8.30 -2.47
C PHE A 80 21.52 8.35 -1.45
N GLN A 81 22.77 8.22 -1.91
CA GLN A 81 23.93 8.25 -1.03
C GLN A 81 24.09 9.61 -0.34
N VAL A 82 23.83 10.72 -1.04
CA VAL A 82 23.89 12.04 -0.42
C VAL A 82 22.82 12.17 0.67
N ILE A 83 21.57 11.79 0.39
CA ILE A 83 20.47 11.91 1.35
C ILE A 83 20.72 11.05 2.58
N GLN A 84 21.07 9.77 2.37
CA GLN A 84 21.34 8.84 3.46
C GLN A 84 22.49 9.35 4.36
N LYS A 85 23.60 9.82 3.78
CA LYS A 85 24.75 10.34 4.55
C LYS A 85 24.50 11.69 5.22
N THR A 86 23.73 12.56 4.58
CA THR A 86 23.55 13.95 5.08
C THR A 86 22.44 14.03 6.12
N LEU A 87 21.37 13.25 5.95
CA LEU A 87 20.16 13.36 6.78
C LEU A 87 20.03 12.25 7.83
N ASN A 88 20.91 11.24 7.78
CA ASN A 88 20.77 10.02 8.58
C ASN A 88 19.34 9.43 8.45
N ALA A 89 18.78 9.51 7.25
CA ALA A 89 17.39 9.17 6.99
C ALA A 89 17.23 7.67 6.69
N THR A 90 16.09 7.10 7.05
CA THR A 90 15.72 5.72 6.68
C THR A 90 14.95 5.71 5.36
N LEU A 91 15.06 4.61 4.61
CA LEU A 91 14.27 4.34 3.40
C LEU A 91 13.00 3.53 3.77
N PRO A 92 11.87 4.17 4.09
CA PRO A 92 10.62 3.46 4.31
C PRO A 92 9.98 2.95 3.02
N PHE A 93 10.16 3.62 1.87
CA PHE A 93 9.33 3.35 0.69
C PHE A 93 10.14 3.19 -0.59
N VAL A 94 9.89 2.08 -1.29
CA VAL A 94 10.38 1.81 -2.64
C VAL A 94 9.20 1.56 -3.59
N MET A 95 9.24 2.20 -4.75
CA MET A 95 8.34 1.92 -5.87
C MET A 95 9.14 1.55 -7.10
N ILE A 96 8.72 0.52 -7.82
CA ILE A 96 9.28 0.13 -9.11
C ILE A 96 8.18 0.05 -10.15
N ASP A 97 8.37 0.78 -11.23
CA ASP A 97 7.70 0.52 -12.49
C ASP A 97 8.54 -0.47 -13.29
N ASN A 98 8.07 -1.71 -13.33
CA ASN A 98 8.77 -2.81 -13.96
C ASN A 98 8.82 -2.67 -15.48
N ASP A 99 7.87 -1.96 -16.10
CA ASP A 99 7.90 -1.76 -17.54
C ASP A 99 9.00 -0.76 -17.93
N GLU A 100 9.19 0.28 -17.13
CA GLU A 100 10.25 1.28 -17.32
C GLU A 100 11.65 0.73 -17.00
N TYR A 101 11.77 -0.20 -16.06
CA TYR A 101 13.06 -0.76 -15.61
C TYR A 101 13.23 -2.27 -15.80
N ARG A 102 12.54 -2.87 -16.78
CA ARG A 102 12.45 -4.34 -16.93
C ARG A 102 13.80 -5.08 -16.91
N THR A 103 14.84 -4.52 -17.53
CA THR A 103 16.17 -5.15 -17.59
C THR A 103 17.08 -4.76 -16.42
N GLN A 104 16.67 -3.81 -15.60
CA GLN A 104 17.50 -3.18 -14.55
C GLN A 104 16.91 -3.36 -13.15
N ASN A 105 15.65 -3.78 -13.03
CA ASN A 105 14.90 -3.96 -11.79
C ASN A 105 15.65 -4.82 -10.75
N LYS A 106 16.14 -6.01 -11.12
CA LYS A 106 16.85 -6.95 -10.24
C LYS A 106 18.18 -6.37 -9.78
N MET A 107 18.91 -5.70 -10.67
CA MET A 107 20.14 -4.99 -10.33
C MET A 107 19.88 -3.86 -9.34
N LEU A 108 18.80 -3.11 -9.52
CA LEU A 108 18.41 -2.01 -8.63
C LEU A 108 17.97 -2.52 -7.27
N ILE A 109 17.17 -3.58 -7.22
CA ILE A 109 16.77 -4.26 -5.98
C ILE A 109 18.00 -4.78 -5.21
N ASN A 110 18.94 -5.43 -5.90
CA ASN A 110 20.19 -5.88 -5.28
C ASN A 110 20.97 -4.72 -4.69
N TRP A 111 21.07 -3.62 -5.45
CA TRP A 111 21.75 -2.43 -4.97
C TRP A 111 21.04 -1.82 -3.76
N ILE A 112 19.71 -1.65 -3.78
CA ILE A 112 18.93 -1.15 -2.63
C ILE A 112 19.14 -2.03 -1.39
N ARG A 113 19.13 -3.36 -1.57
CA ARG A 113 19.39 -4.33 -0.48
C ARG A 113 20.76 -4.12 0.17
N THR A 114 21.79 -3.72 -0.60
CA THR A 114 23.10 -3.39 -0.02
C THR A 114 23.09 -2.10 0.81
N GLN A 115 22.08 -1.24 0.63
CA GLN A 115 21.93 0.01 1.38
C GLN A 115 21.01 -0.13 2.59
N THR A 116 19.99 -0.99 2.51
CA THR A 116 19.08 -1.29 3.62
C THR A 116 18.59 -2.74 3.54
N PRO A 117 18.59 -3.50 4.65
CA PRO A 117 18.10 -4.88 4.66
C PRO A 117 16.58 -4.98 4.53
N SER A 118 15.85 -3.91 4.87
CA SER A 118 14.38 -3.89 4.87
C SER A 118 13.79 -2.55 4.49
N VAL A 119 12.54 -2.56 4.04
CA VAL A 119 11.71 -1.38 3.78
C VAL A 119 10.36 -1.52 4.47
N GLU A 120 9.69 -0.40 4.78
CA GLU A 120 8.34 -0.44 5.34
C GLU A 120 7.32 -0.78 4.23
N LYS A 121 7.36 -0.04 3.13
CA LYS A 121 6.42 -0.12 2.03
C LYS A 121 7.12 -0.45 0.72
N PHE A 122 6.52 -1.37 -0.03
CA PHE A 122 6.94 -1.68 -1.39
C PHE A 122 5.77 -1.63 -2.34
N VAL A 123 5.97 -0.97 -3.49
CA VAL A 123 4.98 -0.90 -4.58
C VAL A 123 5.63 -1.36 -5.88
N ILE A 124 4.95 -2.23 -6.62
CA ILE A 124 5.37 -2.66 -7.95
C ILE A 124 4.25 -2.40 -8.96
N TYR A 125 4.61 -1.85 -10.11
CA TYR A 125 3.75 -1.67 -11.28
C TYR A 125 4.29 -2.49 -12.45
N SER A 126 3.40 -3.11 -13.23
CA SER A 126 3.73 -3.78 -14.49
C SER A 126 2.45 -4.00 -15.28
N SER A 127 2.48 -3.65 -16.56
CA SER A 127 1.42 -3.99 -17.53
C SER A 127 1.55 -5.43 -18.04
N THR A 128 2.71 -6.07 -17.81
CA THR A 128 3.03 -7.45 -18.20
C THR A 128 3.06 -8.39 -16.99
N ILE A 129 2.94 -9.70 -17.24
CA ILE A 129 3.03 -10.74 -16.19
C ILE A 129 4.39 -10.62 -15.50
N ALA A 130 4.38 -10.49 -14.17
CA ALA A 130 5.55 -10.15 -13.36
C ALA A 130 5.87 -11.18 -12.26
N ASP A 131 5.49 -12.44 -12.44
CA ASP A 131 5.67 -13.53 -11.47
C ASP A 131 7.12 -13.65 -10.97
N ASP A 132 8.07 -13.72 -11.91
CA ASP A 132 9.50 -13.85 -11.61
C ASP A 132 10.05 -12.62 -10.89
N ASP A 133 9.58 -11.43 -11.26
CA ASP A 133 10.06 -10.18 -10.69
C ASP A 133 9.54 -10.00 -9.26
N LEU A 134 8.26 -10.28 -9.02
CA LEU A 134 7.68 -10.24 -7.67
C LEU A 134 8.32 -11.30 -6.77
N THR A 135 8.47 -12.54 -7.27
CA THR A 135 9.16 -13.63 -6.53
C THR A 135 10.58 -13.20 -6.15
N TYR A 136 11.32 -12.63 -7.11
CA TYR A 136 12.67 -12.14 -6.87
C TYR A 136 12.70 -11.06 -5.78
N ILE A 137 11.79 -10.09 -5.83
CA ILE A 137 11.72 -8.99 -4.85
C ILE A 137 11.47 -9.54 -3.44
N LEU A 138 10.51 -10.45 -3.29
CA LEU A 138 10.14 -11.01 -1.99
C LEU A 138 11.24 -11.89 -1.38
N ASN A 139 11.99 -12.60 -2.23
CA ASN A 139 13.14 -13.39 -1.79
C ASN A 139 14.36 -12.52 -1.46
N THR A 140 14.45 -11.32 -2.04
CA THR A 140 15.64 -10.46 -1.91
C THR A 140 15.47 -9.41 -0.81
N MET A 141 14.27 -8.89 -0.58
CA MET A 141 14.05 -7.76 0.31
C MET A 141 12.94 -8.00 1.33
N THR A 142 13.23 -7.60 2.57
CA THR A 142 12.34 -7.73 3.72
C THR A 142 11.37 -6.54 3.75
N ILE A 143 10.07 -6.77 3.50
CA ILE A 143 9.01 -5.73 3.52
C ILE A 143 8.20 -5.80 4.82
N ASN A 144 8.30 -4.76 5.68
CA ASN A 144 7.87 -4.83 7.08
C ASN A 144 6.41 -4.39 7.30
N TRP A 145 5.85 -3.55 6.43
CA TRP A 145 4.54 -2.94 6.67
C TRP A 145 3.56 -3.21 5.53
N GLY A 146 3.86 -2.78 4.31
CA GLY A 146 2.89 -2.77 3.21
C GLY A 146 3.42 -3.27 1.88
N LEU A 147 2.74 -4.25 1.28
CA LEU A 147 2.97 -4.68 -0.09
C LEU A 147 1.80 -4.25 -0.98
N TYR A 148 2.12 -3.58 -2.08
CA TYR A 148 1.14 -3.05 -3.03
C TYR A 148 1.48 -3.52 -4.44
N LEU A 149 0.57 -4.32 -5.00
CA LEU A 149 0.74 -4.98 -6.28
C LEU A 149 -0.17 -4.34 -7.32
N TYR A 150 0.42 -3.60 -8.26
CA TYR A 150 -0.23 -3.12 -9.48
C TYR A 150 0.31 -3.87 -10.70
N VAL A 151 0.55 -5.17 -10.51
CA VAL A 151 1.10 -6.09 -11.50
C VAL A 151 0.07 -7.14 -11.83
N LYS A 152 0.04 -7.58 -13.08
CA LYS A 152 -0.64 -8.83 -13.45
C LYS A 152 0.26 -10.00 -13.09
N LEU A 153 -0.32 -11.05 -12.53
CA LEU A 153 0.35 -12.29 -12.18
C LEU A 153 -0.37 -13.44 -12.87
N SER A 154 0.32 -14.54 -13.13
CA SER A 154 -0.32 -15.71 -13.72
C SER A 154 -1.29 -16.38 -12.76
N ASP A 155 -2.29 -17.09 -13.29
CA ASP A 155 -3.26 -17.83 -12.46
C ASP A 155 -2.61 -18.94 -11.62
N GLN A 156 -1.40 -19.37 -11.99
CA GLN A 156 -0.61 -20.37 -11.27
C GLN A 156 0.36 -19.75 -10.26
N PHE A 157 0.40 -18.42 -10.18
CA PHE A 157 1.29 -17.72 -9.28
C PHE A 157 0.96 -18.08 -7.83
N THR A 158 1.98 -18.45 -7.07
CA THR A 158 1.83 -18.70 -5.63
C THR A 158 2.82 -17.86 -4.86
N ILE A 159 2.36 -17.32 -3.74
CA ILE A 159 3.15 -16.47 -2.87
C ILE A 159 3.14 -17.08 -1.48
N ASN A 160 4.32 -17.24 -0.90
CA ASN A 160 4.45 -17.54 0.51
C ASN A 160 4.97 -16.29 1.22
N PHE A 161 4.17 -15.74 2.11
CA PHE A 161 4.58 -14.59 2.90
C PHE A 161 5.35 -15.07 4.11
N PRO A 162 6.62 -14.64 4.29
CA PRO A 162 7.43 -15.11 5.41
C PRO A 162 6.94 -14.60 6.78
N ARG A 163 5.98 -13.66 6.80
CA ARG A 163 5.44 -13.01 8.00
C ARG A 163 4.16 -12.25 7.71
N THR A 164 3.47 -11.87 8.77
CA THR A 164 2.28 -11.03 8.70
C THR A 164 2.59 -9.64 8.16
N LEU A 165 1.86 -9.23 7.12
CA LEU A 165 1.85 -7.87 6.59
C LEU A 165 0.86 -6.99 7.36
N THR A 166 1.23 -5.74 7.61
CA THR A 166 0.25 -4.76 8.11
C THR A 166 -0.77 -4.45 7.02
N ARG A 167 -0.33 -4.35 5.76
CA ARG A 167 -1.21 -4.11 4.61
C ARG A 167 -0.79 -4.90 3.38
N PHE A 168 -1.76 -5.57 2.77
CA PHE A 168 -1.63 -6.23 1.49
C PHE A 168 -2.67 -5.65 0.52
N TYR A 169 -2.19 -5.04 -0.56
CA TYR A 169 -3.02 -4.48 -1.61
C TYR A 169 -2.68 -5.13 -2.94
N VAL A 170 -3.71 -5.51 -3.68
CA VAL A 170 -3.57 -6.07 -5.04
C VAL A 170 -4.62 -5.45 -5.95
N HIS A 171 -4.14 -4.91 -7.08
CA HIS A 171 -5.00 -4.35 -8.11
C HIS A 171 -5.55 -5.47 -9.00
N HIS A 172 -4.67 -6.28 -9.59
CA HIS A 172 -5.03 -7.45 -10.39
C HIS A 172 -4.96 -8.71 -9.52
N GLY A 173 -6.03 -8.98 -8.77
CA GLY A 173 -6.14 -10.10 -7.82
C GLY A 173 -6.86 -11.32 -8.38
N GLU A 174 -7.05 -11.40 -9.71
CA GLU A 174 -7.72 -12.52 -10.38
C GLU A 174 -7.04 -13.88 -10.12
N TRP A 175 -5.73 -13.86 -9.85
CA TRP A 175 -4.94 -15.03 -9.48
C TRP A 175 -5.18 -15.51 -8.03
N ILE A 176 -5.90 -14.75 -7.20
CA ILE A 176 -6.15 -15.09 -5.79
C ILE A 176 -7.36 -16.01 -5.70
N THR A 177 -7.09 -17.29 -5.54
CA THR A 177 -8.06 -18.30 -5.14
C THR A 177 -8.47 -18.15 -3.68
N MET A 178 -9.58 -18.77 -3.30
CA MET A 178 -10.00 -18.85 -1.90
C MET A 178 -8.91 -19.43 -0.98
N VAL A 179 -8.20 -20.47 -1.42
CA VAL A 179 -7.11 -21.10 -0.65
C VAL A 179 -5.95 -20.12 -0.42
N GLN A 180 -5.57 -19.35 -1.46
CA GLN A 180 -4.53 -18.33 -1.31
C GLN A 180 -4.99 -17.22 -0.39
N LEU A 181 -6.22 -16.70 -0.54
CA LEU A 181 -6.76 -15.66 0.34
C LEU A 181 -6.70 -16.05 1.81
N LEU A 182 -7.10 -17.29 2.15
CA LEU A 182 -7.03 -17.81 3.52
C LEU A 182 -5.59 -17.91 4.07
N SER A 183 -4.61 -18.00 3.17
CA SER A 183 -3.19 -18.15 3.50
C SER A 183 -2.44 -16.82 3.59
N ILE A 184 -3.01 -15.69 3.16
CA ILE A 184 -2.37 -14.37 3.24
C ILE A 184 -2.33 -13.91 4.70
N PRO A 185 -1.15 -13.83 5.36
CA PRO A 185 -1.08 -13.34 6.72
C PRO A 185 -1.08 -11.81 6.67
N ALA A 186 -2.24 -11.17 6.75
CA ALA A 186 -2.32 -9.71 6.74
C ALA A 186 -3.38 -9.15 7.70
N LEU A 187 -3.09 -7.99 8.28
CA LEU A 187 -4.06 -7.25 9.11
C LEU A 187 -5.06 -6.47 8.25
N SER A 188 -4.63 -6.04 7.07
CA SER A 188 -5.44 -5.31 6.10
C SER A 188 -5.24 -5.89 4.71
N ILE A 189 -6.34 -6.27 4.06
CA ILE A 189 -6.35 -6.82 2.70
C ILE A 189 -7.22 -5.94 1.81
N THR A 190 -6.76 -5.68 0.59
CA THR A 190 -7.56 -4.98 -0.43
C THR A 190 -7.35 -5.64 -1.77
N ILE A 191 -8.45 -6.07 -2.41
CA ILE A 191 -8.46 -6.74 -3.70
C ILE A 191 -9.35 -5.95 -4.65
N VAL A 192 -8.80 -5.42 -5.75
CA VAL A 192 -9.61 -4.65 -6.71
C VAL A 192 -10.25 -5.57 -7.73
N HIS A 193 -9.49 -6.25 -8.57
CA HIS A 193 -10.03 -7.26 -9.48
C HIS A 193 -9.88 -8.63 -8.82
N SER A 194 -10.99 -9.35 -8.66
CA SER A 194 -11.04 -10.65 -7.98
C SER A 194 -11.56 -11.72 -8.93
N SER A 195 -11.29 -12.99 -8.66
CA SER A 195 -11.99 -14.12 -9.30
C SER A 195 -12.83 -14.93 -8.31
N LEU A 196 -12.92 -14.47 -7.05
CA LEU A 196 -13.70 -15.15 -6.02
C LEU A 196 -15.17 -15.18 -6.41
N THR A 197 -15.75 -16.38 -6.39
CA THR A 197 -17.18 -16.57 -6.60
C THR A 197 -17.99 -15.97 -5.44
N PRO A 198 -19.29 -15.68 -5.64
CA PRO A 198 -20.17 -15.27 -4.56
C PRO A 198 -20.13 -16.20 -3.34
N GLN A 199 -20.07 -17.52 -3.58
CA GLN A 199 -20.03 -18.54 -2.54
C GLN A 199 -18.69 -18.56 -1.80
N GLU A 200 -17.56 -18.38 -2.49
CA GLU A 200 -16.25 -18.27 -1.84
C GLU A 200 -16.14 -17.02 -0.97
N LEU A 201 -16.62 -15.87 -1.47
CA LEU A 201 -16.62 -14.63 -0.71
C LEU A 201 -17.52 -14.75 0.54
N LYS A 202 -18.69 -15.37 0.42
CA LYS A 202 -19.54 -15.70 1.56
C LYS A 202 -18.81 -16.62 2.56
N ALA A 203 -18.21 -17.70 2.07
CA ALA A 203 -17.49 -18.66 2.90
C ALA A 203 -16.31 -18.02 3.65
N PHE A 204 -15.62 -17.04 3.04
CA PHE A 204 -14.58 -16.27 3.72
C PHE A 204 -15.07 -15.60 4.99
N PHE A 205 -16.20 -14.89 4.93
CA PHE A 205 -16.77 -14.24 6.12
C PHE A 205 -17.34 -15.26 7.12
N GLU A 206 -17.94 -16.36 6.66
CA GLU A 206 -18.39 -17.43 7.56
C GLU A 206 -17.22 -18.07 8.31
N LEU A 207 -16.08 -18.28 7.66
CA LEU A 207 -14.86 -18.77 8.30
C LEU A 207 -14.31 -17.77 9.33
N TRP A 208 -14.35 -16.48 9.03
CA TRP A 208 -13.99 -15.44 9.99
C TRP A 208 -14.95 -15.44 11.20
N ILE A 209 -16.26 -15.46 10.98
CA ILE A 209 -17.31 -15.52 12.03
C ILE A 209 -17.11 -16.74 12.94
N ASN A 210 -16.68 -17.87 12.38
CA ASN A 210 -16.43 -19.11 13.11
C ASN A 210 -15.03 -19.21 13.75
N VAL A 211 -14.24 -18.13 13.75
CA VAL A 211 -12.87 -18.07 14.32
C VAL A 211 -11.94 -19.11 13.66
N LYS A 212 -12.16 -19.44 12.39
CA LYS A 212 -11.37 -20.45 11.67
C LYS A 212 -10.14 -19.85 10.98
N TYR A 213 -10.31 -18.69 10.35
CA TYR A 213 -9.24 -18.00 9.61
C TYR A 213 -9.26 -16.51 9.91
N HIS A 214 -8.15 -15.84 9.61
CA HIS A 214 -8.06 -14.38 9.65
C HIS A 214 -8.44 -13.75 10.99
N LYS A 215 -8.11 -14.41 12.12
CA LYS A 215 -8.45 -13.92 13.46
C LYS A 215 -7.93 -12.50 13.74
N GLN A 216 -6.78 -12.15 13.15
CA GLN A 216 -6.13 -10.84 13.30
C GLN A 216 -6.53 -9.81 12.22
N LEU A 217 -7.39 -10.18 11.27
CA LEU A 217 -7.84 -9.28 10.21
C LEU A 217 -8.63 -8.12 10.83
N GLN A 218 -8.18 -6.90 10.53
CA GLN A 218 -8.80 -5.67 10.98
C GLN A 218 -9.55 -4.96 9.85
N TYR A 219 -9.10 -5.14 8.60
CA TYR A 219 -9.67 -4.46 7.46
C TYR A 219 -9.66 -5.34 6.20
N PHE A 220 -10.75 -5.32 5.46
CA PHE A 220 -10.83 -6.01 4.18
C PHE A 220 -11.71 -5.22 3.22
N ASP A 221 -11.16 -4.92 2.04
CA ASP A 221 -11.89 -4.30 0.93
C ASP A 221 -11.85 -5.23 -0.28
N ILE A 222 -12.99 -5.38 -0.95
CA ILE A 222 -13.09 -6.06 -2.24
C ILE A 222 -14.11 -5.36 -3.14
N VAL A 223 -13.79 -5.20 -4.42
CA VAL A 223 -14.78 -4.77 -5.41
C VAL A 223 -15.69 -5.94 -5.76
N LEU A 224 -17.00 -5.73 -5.69
CA LEU A 224 -17.96 -6.75 -6.08
C LEU A 224 -18.15 -6.79 -7.59
N GLN A 225 -18.43 -7.98 -8.13
CA GLN A 225 -18.46 -8.19 -9.58
C GLN A 225 -19.87 -8.43 -10.15
N SER A 226 -20.86 -8.67 -9.28
CA SER A 226 -22.23 -8.96 -9.72
C SER A 226 -23.24 -8.82 -8.59
N GLU A 227 -24.53 -8.76 -8.92
CA GLU A 227 -25.63 -8.81 -7.95
C GLU A 227 -25.59 -10.11 -7.11
N GLN A 228 -25.14 -11.23 -7.69
CA GLN A 228 -25.00 -12.50 -6.95
C GLN A 228 -24.02 -12.37 -5.79
N HIS A 229 -22.97 -11.54 -5.92
CA HIS A 229 -22.09 -11.24 -4.79
C HIS A 229 -22.83 -10.49 -3.68
N LEU A 230 -23.67 -9.52 -4.05
CA LEU A 230 -24.49 -8.78 -3.08
C LEU A 230 -25.46 -9.71 -2.34
N GLU A 231 -26.15 -10.60 -3.07
CA GLU A 231 -27.04 -11.61 -2.49
C GLU A 231 -26.29 -12.55 -1.53
N ALA A 232 -25.11 -13.02 -1.93
CA ALA A 232 -24.29 -13.89 -1.10
C ALA A 232 -23.90 -13.22 0.22
N ILE A 233 -23.47 -11.94 0.17
CA ILE A 233 -23.17 -11.14 1.36
C ILE A 233 -24.41 -10.89 2.22
N ARG A 234 -25.54 -10.56 1.61
CA ARG A 234 -26.83 -10.36 2.32
C ARG A 234 -27.27 -11.61 3.09
N SER A 235 -26.91 -12.80 2.60
CA SER A 235 -27.25 -14.08 3.23
C SER A 235 -26.39 -14.47 4.44
N ILE A 236 -25.34 -13.71 4.76
CA ILE A 236 -24.51 -13.94 5.96
C ILE A 236 -25.29 -13.49 7.20
N THR A 237 -25.07 -14.17 8.34
CA THR A 237 -25.59 -13.72 9.63
C THR A 237 -25.02 -12.36 10.01
N GLN A 238 -25.86 -11.34 9.91
CA GLN A 238 -25.52 -9.94 10.16
C GLN A 238 -26.71 -9.18 10.74
N THR A 239 -26.46 -8.08 11.42
CA THR A 239 -27.48 -7.23 12.03
C THR A 239 -27.39 -5.83 11.44
N PRO A 240 -28.47 -5.28 10.87
CA PRO A 240 -28.48 -3.91 10.41
C PRO A 240 -28.08 -2.94 11.53
N ILE A 241 -27.23 -1.97 11.20
CA ILE A 241 -26.84 -0.94 12.17
C ILE A 241 -27.94 0.12 12.22
N ASP A 242 -28.77 0.07 13.26
CA ASP A 242 -29.82 1.06 13.53
C ASP A 242 -29.24 2.26 14.29
N LYS A 243 -28.30 2.97 13.67
CA LYS A 243 -27.83 4.28 14.16
C LYS A 243 -28.45 5.36 13.31
N LYS A 244 -29.26 6.22 13.94
CA LYS A 244 -29.77 7.42 13.28
C LYS A 244 -28.60 8.36 12.98
N GLY A 245 -28.44 8.70 11.71
CA GLY A 245 -27.46 9.66 11.25
C GLY A 245 -26.08 9.07 10.94
N SER A 246 -25.15 9.95 10.62
CA SER A 246 -23.78 9.62 10.28
C SER A 246 -22.95 9.34 11.53
N TRP A 247 -22.13 8.29 11.51
CA TRP A 247 -21.22 7.97 12.63
C TRP A 247 -19.82 7.63 12.12
N TYR A 248 -18.85 7.66 13.04
CA TYR A 248 -17.45 7.56 12.70
C TYR A 248 -16.92 6.14 12.83
N LEU A 249 -16.31 5.64 11.76
CA LEU A 249 -15.60 4.37 11.76
C LEU A 249 -14.10 4.66 11.67
N ASP A 250 -13.40 4.43 12.78
CA ASP A 250 -11.95 4.60 12.89
C ASP A 250 -11.33 3.28 13.34
N ASN A 251 -10.59 2.66 12.43
CA ASN A 251 -9.57 1.69 12.77
C ASN A 251 -8.25 2.17 12.14
N GLY A 252 -7.12 1.62 12.57
CA GLY A 252 -5.81 2.03 12.06
C GLY A 252 -5.61 1.96 10.53
N PHE A 253 -6.60 1.41 9.78
CA PHE A 253 -6.60 1.28 8.33
C PHE A 253 -7.65 2.12 7.61
N PHE A 254 -8.70 2.56 8.30
CA PHE A 254 -9.88 3.22 7.75
C PHE A 254 -10.44 4.23 8.74
N LYS A 255 -10.71 5.42 8.22
CA LYS A 255 -11.15 6.55 9.03
C LYS A 255 -12.13 7.37 8.22
N ASP A 256 -13.43 7.11 8.40
CA ASP A 256 -14.47 7.77 7.61
C ASP A 256 -15.82 7.86 8.35
N ILE A 257 -16.68 8.71 7.82
CA ILE A 257 -18.07 8.85 8.23
C ILE A 257 -18.92 7.87 7.43
N VAL A 258 -19.66 7.00 8.13
CA VAL A 258 -20.56 6.01 7.53
C VAL A 258 -22.01 6.33 7.88
N GLN A 259 -22.90 6.13 6.90
CA GLN A 259 -24.35 6.42 7.02
C GLN A 259 -25.21 5.17 7.19
N GLY A 260 -24.63 3.98 7.05
CA GLY A 260 -25.34 2.71 7.13
C GLY A 260 -24.40 1.54 6.95
N GLY A 261 -24.92 0.32 7.14
CA GLY A 261 -24.18 -0.92 7.04
C GLY A 261 -24.76 -1.99 7.96
N ASN A 262 -24.08 -3.12 8.01
CA ASN A 262 -24.42 -4.22 8.90
C ASN A 262 -23.27 -4.49 9.86
N GLU A 263 -23.59 -5.11 10.99
CA GLU A 263 -22.63 -5.65 11.91
C GLU A 263 -22.60 -7.18 11.77
N ILE A 264 -21.39 -7.74 11.70
CA ILE A 264 -21.18 -9.18 11.84
C ILE A 264 -20.47 -9.47 13.15
N LYS A 265 -20.90 -10.53 13.83
CA LYS A 265 -20.37 -10.93 15.13
C LYS A 265 -19.67 -12.28 15.02
N ARG A 266 -18.41 -12.29 15.44
CA ARG A 266 -17.59 -13.49 15.53
C ARG A 266 -17.89 -14.26 16.81
N LYS A 267 -17.73 -15.58 16.80
CA LYS A 267 -18.04 -16.47 17.94
C LYS A 267 -17.27 -16.17 19.22
N ASP A 268 -16.11 -15.50 19.13
CA ASP A 268 -15.32 -15.05 20.28
C ASP A 268 -15.79 -13.68 20.83
N GLY A 269 -16.87 -13.11 20.29
CA GLY A 269 -17.46 -11.85 20.72
C GLY A 269 -16.96 -10.63 19.95
N ALA A 270 -15.95 -10.76 19.09
CA ALA A 270 -15.49 -9.65 18.26
C ALA A 270 -16.57 -9.23 17.25
N THR A 271 -16.78 -7.94 17.07
CA THR A 271 -17.74 -7.37 16.13
C THR A 271 -17.03 -6.56 15.05
N ALA A 272 -17.61 -6.54 13.85
CA ALA A 272 -17.08 -5.79 12.73
C ALA A 272 -18.20 -5.16 11.92
N PHE A 273 -17.92 -3.97 11.39
CA PHE A 273 -18.71 -3.34 10.36
C PHE A 273 -18.54 -4.07 9.03
N LEU A 274 -19.64 -4.25 8.30
CA LEU A 274 -19.69 -4.74 6.93
C LEU A 274 -20.65 -3.86 6.11
N GLY A 275 -20.12 -3.15 5.12
CA GLY A 275 -20.90 -2.18 4.34
C GLY A 275 -20.49 -2.10 2.88
N LEU A 276 -21.43 -1.65 2.06
CA LEU A 276 -21.22 -1.41 0.63
C LEU A 276 -21.01 0.08 0.39
N PHE A 277 -20.00 0.41 -0.41
CA PHE A 277 -19.70 1.78 -0.81
C PHE A 277 -19.79 1.92 -2.32
N ASP A 278 -20.57 2.91 -2.77
CA ASP A 278 -20.66 3.24 -4.18
C ASP A 278 -19.32 3.76 -4.71
N SER A 279 -19.02 3.43 -5.96
CA SER A 279 -17.85 3.94 -6.66
C SER A 279 -18.23 4.23 -8.10
N SER A 280 -17.88 5.41 -8.61
CA SER A 280 -18.09 5.76 -10.02
C SER A 280 -17.40 4.79 -11.00
N ASN A 281 -16.41 4.04 -10.52
CA ASN A 281 -15.59 3.16 -11.33
C ASN A 281 -16.01 1.68 -11.23
N PHE A 282 -16.92 1.33 -10.30
CA PHE A 282 -17.29 -0.06 -10.03
C PHE A 282 -18.81 -0.18 -9.86
N GLU A 283 -19.46 -0.83 -10.82
CA GLU A 283 -20.92 -0.96 -10.91
C GLU A 283 -21.57 -1.51 -9.64
N PHE A 284 -20.97 -2.52 -9.02
CA PHE A 284 -21.50 -3.17 -7.81
C PHE A 284 -20.85 -2.66 -6.52
N GLY A 285 -20.05 -1.60 -6.59
CA GLY A 285 -19.42 -0.96 -5.44
C GLY A 285 -18.30 -1.78 -4.79
N ILE A 286 -17.87 -1.30 -3.63
CA ILE A 286 -16.80 -1.86 -2.80
C ILE A 286 -17.41 -2.39 -1.51
N LEU A 287 -17.28 -3.69 -1.28
CA LEU A 287 -17.57 -4.28 0.02
C LEU A 287 -16.41 -4.00 0.97
N ARG A 288 -16.75 -3.43 2.13
CA ARG A 288 -15.79 -3.07 3.18
C ARG A 288 -16.14 -3.75 4.48
N PHE A 289 -15.14 -4.43 5.03
CA PHE A 289 -15.13 -4.99 6.37
C PHE A 289 -14.15 -4.22 7.25
N CYS A 290 -14.57 -3.90 8.46
CA CYS A 290 -13.76 -3.18 9.44
C CYS A 290 -14.04 -3.70 10.85
N LEU A 291 -13.05 -4.35 11.45
CA LEU A 291 -13.11 -4.77 12.85
C LEU A 291 -13.12 -3.55 13.76
N TYR A 292 -14.02 -3.52 14.75
CA TYR A 292 -13.99 -2.49 15.77
C TYR A 292 -12.78 -2.70 16.68
N SER A 293 -12.03 -1.63 16.94
CA SER A 293 -10.94 -1.70 17.91
C SER A 293 -11.51 -1.88 19.32
N THR A 294 -10.90 -2.77 20.10
CA THR A 294 -11.31 -3.06 21.49
C THR A 294 -11.23 -1.83 22.40
N GLU A 295 -10.46 -0.80 22.04
CA GLU A 295 -10.38 0.48 22.75
C GLU A 295 -11.60 1.39 22.51
N PHE A 296 -12.35 1.21 21.42
CA PHE A 296 -13.52 2.03 21.08
C PHE A 296 -14.88 1.39 21.42
N ASN A 297 -14.93 0.10 21.77
CA ASN A 297 -16.16 -0.56 22.22
C ASN A 297 -16.73 0.03 23.54
N ILE A 298 -15.95 0.82 24.28
CA ILE A 298 -16.42 1.55 25.47
C ILE A 298 -17.20 2.82 25.05
N ALA A 299 -16.91 3.42 23.90
CA ALA A 299 -17.57 4.66 23.44
C ALA A 299 -18.87 4.42 22.63
N LEU A 300 -19.14 3.16 22.24
CA LEU A 300 -20.39 2.79 21.57
C LEU A 300 -21.43 2.19 22.52
N ASN A 301 -21.03 1.89 23.76
CA ASN A 301 -21.89 1.36 24.82
C ASN A 301 -22.00 2.31 26.04
N ALA A 302 -21.58 3.56 25.90
CA ALA A 302 -21.74 4.65 26.86
C ALA A 302 -22.60 5.76 26.25
#